data_AF-A0A8T6LYX8-F1
#
_entry.id   AF-A0A8T6LYX8-F1
#
_cell.length_a   1.000
_cell.length_b   1.000
_cell.length_c   1.000
_cell.angle_alpha   90.00
_cell.angle_beta   90.00
_cell.angle_gamma   90.00
#
_symmetry.space_group_name_H-M   'P 1'
#
loop_
_entity.id
_entity.type
_entity.pdbx_description
1 polymer ?
#
loop_
_entity_poly.entity_id
_entity_poly.type
_entity_poly.pdbx_seq_one_letter_code
_entity_poly.pdbx_strand_id
1 'polypeptide(L)'
;MEKKIKIYRAKVNEDSINRLSLVYGAANKQKLVYLNEENKLNIQVRLQDEEQRKIVCPILIPDFPIYRQELSDEHTDGYIEFTKEDVLKASKELFKNSKNHNFNIEHSFNTYDIFLSESWIVDNVEFDKSKFYGFEVPIGTWMGVFDLNSDELIKAVK
;
A
#
# COMPACT_ATOMS: atom_id res chain seq x y z
N MET A 1 -31.14 -3.39 -14.29
CA MET A 1 -31.04 -2.63 -13.03
C MET A 1 -29.56 -2.43 -12.77
N GLU A 2 -29.07 -1.19 -12.78
CA GLU A 2 -27.69 -0.88 -12.39
C GLU A 2 -27.53 -1.19 -10.88
N LYS A 3 -26.65 -2.13 -10.52
CA LYS A 3 -26.25 -2.30 -9.12
C LYS A 3 -25.55 -1.00 -8.71
N LYS A 4 -26.16 -0.23 -7.80
CA LYS A 4 -25.47 0.87 -7.11
C LYS A 4 -24.35 0.25 -6.26
N ILE A 5 -23.12 0.35 -6.72
CA ILE A 5 -21.96 -0.10 -5.94
C ILE A 5 -21.77 0.89 -4.79
N LYS A 6 -21.69 0.39 -3.56
CA LYS A 6 -21.54 1.21 -2.34
C LYS A 6 -20.07 1.63 -2.17
N ILE A 7 -19.86 2.87 -1.74
CA ILE A 7 -18.55 3.39 -1.33
C ILE A 7 -18.59 3.63 0.17
N TYR A 8 -17.64 3.04 0.88
CA TYR A 8 -17.46 3.15 2.32
C TYR A 8 -16.22 3.99 2.59
N ARG A 9 -16.28 4.89 3.57
CA ARG A 9 -15.08 5.57 4.08
C ARG A 9 -14.46 4.73 5.19
N ALA A 10 -13.19 4.36 5.00
CA ALA A 10 -12.42 3.79 6.09
C ALA A 10 -12.29 4.80 7.22
N LYS A 11 -12.25 4.30 8.45
CA LYS A 11 -11.80 5.06 9.61
C LYS A 11 -10.57 4.37 10.16
N VAL A 12 -9.44 5.03 10.12
CA VAL A 12 -8.22 4.52 10.74
C VAL A 12 -8.27 4.82 12.23
N ASN A 13 -8.24 3.81 13.08
CA ASN A 13 -8.14 3.90 14.53
C ASN A 13 -6.77 3.39 15.01
N GLU A 14 -6.52 3.48 16.33
CA GLU A 14 -5.40 2.76 16.94
C GLU A 14 -5.52 1.27 16.61
N ASP A 15 -4.39 0.63 16.28
CA ASP A 15 -4.30 -0.77 15.82
C ASP A 15 -5.00 -1.13 14.51
N SER A 16 -5.52 -0.16 13.76
CA SER A 16 -6.12 -0.46 12.44
C SER A 16 -5.08 -0.88 11.40
N ILE A 17 -3.81 -0.49 11.57
CA ILE A 17 -2.71 -0.91 10.70
C ILE A 17 -1.89 -1.97 11.42
N ASN A 18 -1.94 -3.22 10.94
CA ASN A 18 -1.23 -4.34 11.54
C ASN A 18 -0.04 -4.83 10.71
N ARG A 19 -0.16 -4.83 9.38
CA ARG A 19 0.83 -5.41 8.46
C ARG A 19 0.66 -4.79 7.07
N LEU A 20 1.75 -4.57 6.36
CA LEU A 20 1.72 -4.19 4.93
C LEU A 20 1.89 -5.45 4.07
N SER A 21 1.14 -5.57 2.97
CA SER A 21 1.26 -6.69 2.03
C SER A 21 1.78 -6.20 0.69
N LEU A 22 2.83 -6.86 0.21
CA LEU A 22 3.32 -6.75 -1.16
C LEU A 22 2.57 -7.77 -2.02
N VAL A 23 1.89 -7.31 -3.06
CA VAL A 23 1.06 -8.15 -3.93
C VAL A 23 1.59 -8.00 -5.36
N TYR A 24 1.67 -9.08 -6.14
CA TYR A 24 2.12 -9.04 -7.51
C TYR A 24 0.94 -8.90 -8.50
N GLY A 25 1.21 -8.24 -9.61
CA GLY A 25 0.32 -8.13 -10.75
C GLY A 25 1.08 -8.41 -12.03
N ALA A 26 0.44 -9.11 -12.98
CA ALA A 26 1.04 -9.34 -14.29
C ALA A 26 1.35 -8.02 -15.00
N ALA A 27 2.55 -7.95 -15.61
CA ALA A 27 3.10 -6.90 -16.47
C ALA A 27 3.11 -5.47 -15.86
N ASN A 28 4.24 -5.08 -15.27
CA ASN A 28 4.64 -3.70 -14.93
C ASN A 28 3.76 -2.97 -13.90
N LYS A 29 3.00 -3.71 -13.08
CA LYS A 29 2.14 -3.17 -12.03
C LYS A 29 2.28 -4.03 -10.77
N GLN A 30 3.40 -3.90 -10.07
CA GLN A 30 3.51 -4.49 -8.72
C GLN A 30 2.63 -3.68 -7.77
N LYS A 31 1.98 -4.33 -6.82
CA LYS A 31 0.87 -3.82 -6.02
C LYS A 31 1.30 -3.74 -4.55
N LEU A 32 0.85 -2.73 -3.82
CA LEU A 32 1.01 -2.71 -2.36
C LEU A 32 -0.27 -2.16 -1.72
N VAL A 33 -0.63 -2.74 -0.58
CA VAL A 33 -1.41 -2.18 0.56
C VAL A 33 -2.06 -3.32 1.32
N TYR A 34 -1.91 -3.33 2.66
CA TYR A 34 -2.98 -3.92 3.45
C TYR A 34 -3.28 -3.45 4.88
N LEU A 35 -4.49 -3.82 5.35
CA LEU A 35 -5.23 -3.37 6.54
C LEU A 35 -6.13 -4.48 7.17
N ASN A 36 -5.99 -5.77 6.83
CA ASN A 36 -7.03 -6.84 6.62
C ASN A 36 -6.37 -8.22 6.30
N GLU A 37 -7.06 -9.34 5.98
CA GLU A 37 -6.48 -10.57 5.35
C GLU A 37 -7.02 -10.90 3.92
N GLU A 38 -8.14 -10.29 3.51
CA GLU A 38 -8.85 -10.61 2.25
C GLU A 38 -8.76 -9.64 1.03
N ASN A 39 -7.91 -8.60 0.97
CA ASN A 39 -8.12 -7.54 -0.03
C ASN A 39 -6.89 -6.89 -0.70
N LYS A 40 -6.94 -6.76 -2.03
CA LYS A 40 -5.84 -6.29 -2.90
C LYS A 40 -6.12 -4.90 -3.49
N LEU A 41 -5.12 -4.04 -3.65
CA LEU A 41 -5.20 -2.77 -4.40
C LEU A 41 -4.18 -2.77 -5.53
N ASN A 42 -4.53 -2.31 -6.74
CA ASN A 42 -3.58 -2.20 -7.85
C ASN A 42 -2.87 -0.84 -7.81
N ILE A 43 -1.72 -0.78 -7.15
CA ILE A 43 -0.85 0.40 -7.21
C ILE A 43 0.23 0.15 -8.28
N GLN A 44 0.84 1.20 -8.82
CA GLN A 44 2.07 1.07 -9.60
C GLN A 44 3.26 1.02 -8.65
N VAL A 45 4.15 0.06 -8.84
CA VAL A 45 5.44 -0.01 -8.15
C VAL A 45 6.57 0.22 -9.15
N ARG A 46 7.68 0.78 -8.66
CA ARG A 46 8.91 0.98 -9.40
C ARG A 46 10.06 0.30 -8.67
N LEU A 47 10.80 -0.53 -9.37
CA LEU A 47 12.08 -1.07 -8.90
C LEU A 47 13.13 0.02 -9.10
N GLN A 48 13.81 0.41 -8.02
CA GLN A 48 14.77 1.51 -8.07
C GLN A 48 16.11 1.08 -8.69
N ASP A 49 16.52 -0.18 -8.50
CA ASP A 49 17.73 -0.77 -9.06
C ASP A 49 17.79 -2.28 -8.69
N GLU A 50 18.23 -3.15 -9.60
CA GLU A 50 18.39 -4.58 -9.30
C GLU A 50 19.55 -4.85 -8.33
N GLU A 51 20.56 -3.98 -8.30
CA GLU A 51 21.66 -4.08 -7.32
C GLU A 51 21.26 -3.58 -5.94
N GLN A 52 20.39 -2.57 -5.87
CA GLN A 52 20.04 -1.92 -4.59
C GLN A 52 18.95 -2.67 -3.81
N ARG A 53 18.28 -3.66 -4.41
CA ARG A 53 17.25 -4.49 -3.75
C ARG A 53 16.16 -3.65 -3.09
N LYS A 54 15.71 -2.60 -3.79
CA LYS A 54 14.72 -1.61 -3.30
C LYS A 54 13.49 -1.54 -4.18
N ILE A 55 12.32 -1.53 -3.53
CA ILE A 55 11.02 -1.24 -4.14
C ILE A 55 10.55 0.13 -3.66
N VAL A 56 10.12 1.00 -4.59
CA VAL A 56 9.49 2.27 -4.26
C VAL A 56 8.06 2.27 -4.77
N CYS A 57 7.11 2.68 -3.94
CA CYS A 57 5.72 2.79 -4.37
C CYS A 57 4.86 3.67 -3.47
N PRO A 58 3.68 4.10 -3.96
CA PRO A 58 2.60 4.55 -3.10
C PRO A 58 2.14 3.38 -2.23
N ILE A 59 2.04 3.64 -0.93
CA ILE A 59 1.32 2.80 0.03
C ILE A 59 -0.14 3.20 -0.06
N LEU A 60 -0.60 4.33 0.45
CA LEU A 60 -2.01 4.74 0.32
C LEU A 60 -2.17 6.02 -0.50
N ILE A 61 -3.19 6.06 -1.36
CA ILE A 61 -3.55 7.25 -2.15
C ILE A 61 -4.90 7.77 -1.63
N PRO A 62 -4.98 9.03 -1.18
CA PRO A 62 -6.23 9.64 -0.75
C PRO A 62 -7.30 9.62 -1.83
N ASP A 63 -8.55 9.41 -1.41
CA ASP A 63 -9.75 9.41 -2.26
C ASP A 63 -9.69 8.41 -3.43
N PHE A 64 -8.78 7.44 -3.37
CA PHE A 64 -8.68 6.38 -4.36
C PHE A 64 -9.61 5.23 -3.98
N PRO A 65 -10.64 4.91 -4.80
CA PRO A 65 -11.59 3.85 -4.48
C PRO A 65 -10.93 2.49 -4.61
N ILE A 66 -10.94 1.75 -3.51
CA ILE A 66 -10.35 0.42 -3.43
C ILE A 66 -11.45 -0.64 -3.42
N TYR A 67 -11.55 -1.47 -4.46
CA TYR A 67 -12.56 -2.53 -4.52
C TYR A 67 -12.33 -3.61 -3.45
N ARG A 68 -13.42 -4.11 -2.88
CA ARG A 68 -13.46 -5.10 -1.81
C ARG A 68 -14.67 -6.00 -2.00
N GLN A 69 -14.46 -7.29 -1.85
CA GLN A 69 -15.56 -8.25 -1.81
C GLN A 69 -16.10 -8.34 -0.38
N GLU A 70 -17.37 -8.67 -0.26
CA GLU A 70 -18.00 -8.97 1.03
C GLU A 70 -17.80 -7.88 2.11
N LEU A 71 -17.92 -6.61 1.72
CA LEU A 71 -17.93 -5.51 2.69
C LEU A 71 -19.21 -5.52 3.52
N SER A 72 -19.06 -5.19 4.80
CA SER A 72 -20.12 -5.03 5.81
C SER A 72 -20.88 -6.31 6.16
N ASP A 73 -21.71 -6.23 7.21
CA ASP A 73 -22.55 -7.33 7.69
C ASP A 73 -23.52 -7.88 6.61
N GLU A 74 -23.72 -7.13 5.53
CA GLU A 74 -24.55 -7.51 4.38
C GLU A 74 -23.78 -8.30 3.29
N HIS A 75 -22.47 -8.57 3.47
CA HIS A 75 -21.60 -9.26 2.51
C HIS A 75 -21.70 -8.70 1.08
N THR A 76 -21.75 -7.38 0.95
CA THR A 76 -21.88 -6.73 -0.36
C THR A 76 -20.54 -6.27 -0.89
N ASP A 77 -20.26 -6.55 -2.16
CA ASP A 77 -19.13 -5.94 -2.87
C ASP A 77 -19.24 -4.40 -2.87
N GLY A 78 -18.10 -3.72 -2.71
CA GLY A 78 -18.06 -2.27 -2.69
C GLY A 78 -16.64 -1.70 -2.76
N TYR A 79 -16.53 -0.39 -2.54
CA TYR A 79 -15.26 0.30 -2.48
C TYR A 79 -15.00 0.84 -1.09
N ILE A 80 -13.73 0.83 -0.66
CA ILE A 80 -13.24 1.57 0.49
C ILE A 80 -12.39 2.74 0.00
N GLU A 81 -12.58 3.91 0.59
CA GLU A 81 -11.74 5.10 0.38
C GLU A 81 -11.14 5.59 1.69
N PHE A 82 -9.98 6.26 1.58
CA PHE A 82 -9.26 6.87 2.68
C PHE A 82 -9.13 8.37 2.42
N THR A 83 -9.45 9.20 3.40
CA THR A 83 -9.15 10.63 3.30
C THR A 83 -7.65 10.88 3.49
N LYS A 84 -7.17 12.09 3.14
CA LYS A 84 -5.77 12.48 3.45
C LYS A 84 -5.42 12.32 4.92
N GLU A 85 -6.37 12.60 5.81
CA GLU A 85 -6.20 12.48 7.25
C GLU A 85 -6.09 11.01 7.68
N ASP A 86 -6.90 10.13 7.08
CA ASP A 86 -6.80 8.67 7.30
C ASP A 86 -5.45 8.13 6.83
N VAL A 87 -4.97 8.58 5.66
CA VAL A 87 -3.66 8.17 5.12
C VAL A 87 -2.52 8.61 6.03
N LEU A 88 -2.53 9.86 6.50
CA LEU A 88 -1.55 10.37 7.45
C LEU A 88 -1.59 9.62 8.78
N LYS A 89 -2.80 9.32 9.28
CA LYS A 89 -2.98 8.57 10.53
C LYS A 89 -2.45 7.14 10.39
N ALA A 90 -2.74 6.48 9.27
CA ALA A 90 -2.24 5.14 8.97
C ALA A 90 -0.71 5.08 8.97
N SER A 91 -0.05 6.08 8.34
CA SER A 91 1.41 6.13 8.31
C SER A 91 1.99 6.27 9.72
N LYS A 92 1.46 7.19 10.53
CA LYS A 92 1.90 7.41 11.91
C LYS A 92 1.70 6.18 12.80
N GLU A 93 0.55 5.52 12.70
CA GLU A 93 0.26 4.33 13.50
C GLU A 93 1.17 3.14 13.14
N LEU A 94 1.57 2.99 11.87
CA LEU A 94 2.54 1.96 11.48
C LEU A 94 3.87 2.14 12.25
N PHE A 95 4.40 3.37 12.30
CA PHE A 95 5.67 3.66 12.97
C PHE A 95 5.55 3.71 14.50
N LYS A 96 4.45 4.28 15.02
CA LYS A 96 4.17 4.29 16.47
C LYS A 96 4.18 2.89 17.06
N ASN A 97 3.69 1.91 16.30
CA ASN A 97 3.61 0.52 16.72
C ASN A 97 4.80 -0.34 16.24
N SER A 98 5.86 0.27 15.69
CA SER A 98 7.05 -0.43 15.16
C SER A 98 6.72 -1.52 14.13
N LYS A 99 5.65 -1.35 13.33
CA LYS A 99 5.17 -2.33 12.35
C LYS A 99 5.84 -2.18 10.98
N ASN A 100 6.88 -1.35 10.87
CA ASN A 100 7.64 -1.06 9.65
C ASN A 100 8.53 -2.22 9.17
N HIS A 101 8.49 -3.39 9.81
CA HIS A 101 9.11 -4.65 9.38
C HIS A 101 8.08 -5.79 9.28
N ASN A 102 6.79 -5.50 9.51
CA ASN A 102 5.75 -6.52 9.42
C ASN A 102 5.20 -6.56 7.99
N PHE A 103 5.70 -7.51 7.22
CA PHE A 103 5.35 -7.72 5.81
C PHE A 103 4.93 -9.14 5.51
N ASN A 104 3.99 -9.27 4.59
CA ASN A 104 3.73 -10.51 3.89
C ASN A 104 3.62 -10.29 2.37
N ILE A 105 3.55 -11.40 1.64
CA ILE A 105 3.44 -11.40 0.19
C ILE A 105 2.18 -12.13 -0.22
N GLU A 106 1.40 -11.56 -1.12
CA GLU A 106 0.16 -12.19 -1.62
C GLU A 106 -0.82 -12.59 -0.50
N HIS A 107 -0.77 -11.90 0.65
CA HIS A 107 -1.51 -12.27 1.87
C HIS A 107 -1.11 -13.63 2.49
N SER A 108 0.08 -14.13 2.18
CA SER A 108 0.61 -15.35 2.79
C SER A 108 0.79 -15.21 4.30
N PHE A 109 0.77 -16.33 5.00
CA PHE A 109 1.24 -16.41 6.38
C PHE A 109 2.77 -16.38 6.50
N ASN A 110 3.49 -16.59 5.40
CA ASN A 110 4.95 -16.50 5.37
C ASN A 110 5.39 -15.06 5.63
N THR A 111 6.36 -14.91 6.53
CA THR A 111 7.09 -13.68 6.75
C THR A 111 8.32 -13.67 5.87
N TYR A 112 8.61 -12.49 5.33
CA TYR A 112 9.73 -12.26 4.45
C TYR A 112 10.58 -11.14 5.03
N ASP A 113 11.90 -11.23 4.86
CA ASP A 113 12.82 -10.18 5.31
C ASP A 113 12.74 -8.97 4.37
N ILE A 114 11.70 -8.17 4.62
CA ILE A 114 11.40 -6.90 3.99
C ILE A 114 11.19 -5.90 5.13
N PHE A 115 11.68 -4.67 4.96
CA PHE A 115 11.30 -3.58 5.84
C PHE A 115 11.11 -2.27 5.08
N LEU A 116 10.24 -1.41 5.61
CA LEU A 116 10.04 -0.04 5.13
C LEU A 116 11.20 0.82 5.67
N SER A 117 12.15 1.11 4.80
CA SER A 117 13.36 1.87 5.13
C SER A 117 13.20 3.37 4.97
N GLU A 118 12.30 3.80 4.09
CA GLU A 118 11.89 5.19 3.98
C GLU A 118 10.39 5.32 3.85
N SER A 119 9.82 6.39 4.43
CA SER A 119 8.39 6.68 4.36
C SER A 119 8.17 8.19 4.39
N TRP A 120 7.28 8.67 3.53
CA TRP A 120 6.90 10.09 3.50
C TRP A 120 5.47 10.29 3.01
N ILE A 121 4.89 11.45 3.32
CA ILE A 121 3.64 11.92 2.73
C ILE A 121 4.00 12.94 1.65
N VAL A 122 3.34 12.84 0.49
CA VAL A 122 3.48 13.81 -0.59
C VAL A 122 2.81 15.12 -0.19
N ASP A 123 3.59 16.15 0.11
CA ASP A 123 3.06 17.46 0.51
C ASP A 123 3.11 18.50 -0.63
N ASN A 124 3.93 18.28 -1.65
CA ASN A 124 4.05 19.15 -2.81
C ASN A 124 4.28 18.34 -4.09
N VAL A 125 3.27 18.26 -4.96
CA VAL A 125 3.36 17.49 -6.21
C VAL A 125 4.43 17.96 -7.17
N GLU A 126 4.86 19.22 -7.10
CA GLU A 126 5.86 19.76 -8.02
C GLU A 126 7.27 19.28 -7.67
N PHE A 127 7.61 19.25 -6.38
CA PHE A 127 8.97 19.02 -5.87
C PHE A 127 9.13 17.73 -5.05
N ASP A 128 8.13 16.85 -5.05
CA ASP A 128 8.20 15.60 -4.28
C ASP A 128 9.20 14.59 -4.86
N LYS A 129 9.87 13.86 -3.96
CA LYS A 129 10.81 12.78 -4.30
C LYS A 129 10.18 11.70 -5.18
N SER A 130 8.87 11.46 -5.07
CA SER A 130 8.12 10.49 -5.89
C SER A 130 8.28 10.72 -7.40
N LYS A 131 8.47 11.97 -7.84
CA LYS A 131 8.73 12.30 -9.25
C LYS A 131 10.05 11.75 -9.77
N PHE A 132 11.08 11.72 -8.93
CA PHE A 132 12.37 11.09 -9.31
C PHE A 132 12.17 9.62 -9.70
N TYR A 133 11.18 8.97 -9.09
CA TYR A 133 10.80 7.59 -9.40
C TYR A 133 9.73 7.46 -10.50
N GLY A 134 9.33 8.57 -11.13
CA GLY A 134 8.32 8.58 -12.20
C GLY A 134 6.90 8.33 -11.70
N PHE A 135 6.59 8.67 -10.44
CA PHE A 135 5.23 8.67 -9.92
C PHE A 135 4.57 10.02 -10.09
N GLU A 136 3.30 9.98 -10.50
CA GLU A 136 2.39 11.12 -10.51
C GLU A 136 1.25 10.80 -9.54
N VAL A 137 1.34 11.30 -8.32
CA VAL A 137 0.41 11.01 -7.22
C VAL A 137 -0.04 12.29 -6.53
N PRO A 138 -1.27 12.34 -5.99
CA PRO A 138 -1.81 13.55 -5.36
C PRO A 138 -1.16 13.87 -4.00
N ILE A 139 -1.33 15.12 -3.56
CA ILE A 139 -0.99 15.54 -2.19
C ILE A 139 -1.72 14.66 -1.17
N GLY A 140 -1.01 14.19 -0.16
CA GLY A 140 -1.50 13.29 0.88
C GLY A 140 -1.24 11.81 0.59
N THR A 141 -0.70 11.45 -0.58
CA THR A 141 -0.25 10.09 -0.83
C THR A 141 0.86 9.70 0.13
N TRP A 142 0.72 8.54 0.76
CA TRP A 142 1.76 7.93 1.55
C TRP A 142 2.65 7.10 0.64
N MET A 143 3.92 7.45 0.54
CA MET A 143 4.94 6.76 -0.24
C MET A 143 5.88 5.98 0.68
N GLY A 144 6.47 4.90 0.15
CA GLY A 144 7.45 4.09 0.87
C GLY A 144 8.55 3.53 -0.01
N VAL A 145 9.74 3.36 0.58
CA VAL A 145 10.84 2.53 0.05
C VAL A 145 10.93 1.28 0.91
N PHE A 146 10.88 0.13 0.26
CA PHE A 146 11.01 -1.19 0.88
C PHE A 146 12.36 -1.79 0.48
N ASP A 147 13.17 -2.13 1.47
CA ASP A 147 14.39 -2.90 1.28
C ASP A 147 14.07 -4.40 1.32
N LEU A 148 14.56 -5.14 0.33
CA LEU A 148 14.37 -6.57 0.18
C LEU A 148 15.67 -7.31 0.51
N ASN A 149 15.68 -8.07 1.60
CA ASN A 149 16.86 -8.81 2.03
C ASN A 149 16.90 -10.26 1.55
N SER A 150 15.86 -10.73 0.85
CA SER A 150 15.76 -12.11 0.35
C SER A 150 15.90 -12.21 -1.17
N ASP A 151 16.83 -13.06 -1.62
CA ASP A 151 17.06 -13.35 -3.03
C ASP A 151 15.85 -14.00 -3.72
N GLU A 152 15.03 -14.75 -2.98
CA GLU A 152 13.79 -15.34 -3.47
C GLU A 152 12.79 -14.24 -3.86
N LEU A 153 12.70 -13.21 -3.03
CA LEU A 153 11.80 -12.08 -3.28
C LEU A 153 12.25 -11.25 -4.46
N ILE A 154 13.54 -10.99 -4.55
CA ILE A 154 14.12 -10.27 -5.68
C ILE A 154 13.79 -11.00 -6.99
N LYS A 155 13.75 -12.33 -6.99
CA LYS A 155 13.31 -13.10 -8.17
C LYS A 155 11.81 -13.02 -8.42
N ALA A 156 10.99 -12.97 -7.37
CA ALA A 156 9.54 -12.89 -7.48
C ALA A 156 9.04 -11.51 -7.95
N VAL A 157 9.80 -10.43 -7.68
CA VAL A 157 9.45 -9.07 -8.09
C VAL A 157 9.90 -8.73 -9.53
N LYS A 158 10.84 -9.50 -10.09
CA LYS A 158 11.31 -9.35 -11.49
C LYS A 158 10.29 -9.93 -12.46
#